data_AF-A0A658BQN7-F1
#
_entry.id   AF-A0A658BQN7-F1
#
_cell.length_a   1.000
_cell.length_b   1.000
_cell.length_c   1.000
_cell.angle_alpha   90.00
_cell.angle_beta   90.00
_cell.angle_gamma   90.00
#
_symmetry.space_group_name_H-M   'P 1'
#
loop_
_entity.id
_entity.type
_entity.pdbx_description
1 polymer ?
#
loop_
_entity_poly.entity_id
_entity_poly.type
_entity_poly.pdbx_seq_one_letter_code
_entity_poly.pdbx_strand_id
1 'polypeptide(L)'
;MIRFSCLKLDAAFNRAQKEKIMRSTIALLTLAVLSLTAPAAYSDTRMDVGASFVNGDMSGFYFALGDYYRVPEREVMFIHERRIPDYDIPVVLFIAQRARVAPGVIMDLRLSGRSWMDITLHFGLGPDIYYVPVREVYGPPYGHAYGHFKNRHRKDWHKIRLSDHEVADMVNLRFMSEHYGRPPEEVMRMRSGGKSFAVINDEFRRGKPGKESREREQYQDRRMDRRQEQRQDQRQDARQDRRMEQRETREQRSRQDAGPEERAQRGRKDQEPGREGKGQGRDNGDGHPGKGRGRD
;
A
#
# COMPACT_ATOMS: atom_id res chain seq x y z
N MET A 1 65.32 28.55 71.10
CA MET A 1 63.91 28.97 71.15
C MET A 1 63.52 29.60 69.81
N ILE A 2 63.42 28.83 68.72
CA ILE A 2 62.88 29.29 67.41
C ILE A 2 62.35 28.06 66.65
N ARG A 3 61.06 27.72 66.79
CA ARG A 3 60.33 26.82 65.87
C ARG A 3 58.82 27.05 66.01
N PHE A 4 58.30 28.14 65.46
CA PHE A 4 56.86 28.37 65.31
C PHE A 4 56.55 29.22 64.07
N SER A 5 56.99 28.78 62.89
CA SER A 5 56.61 29.46 61.63
C SER A 5 56.32 28.53 60.45
N CYS A 6 56.12 27.22 60.65
CA CYS A 6 56.02 26.26 59.54
C CYS A 6 54.62 25.69 59.27
N LEU A 7 53.55 26.16 59.94
CA LEU A 7 52.21 25.54 59.83
C LEU A 7 51.10 26.44 59.27
N LYS A 8 51.39 27.70 58.92
CA LYS A 8 50.40 28.61 58.33
C LYS A 8 50.53 28.83 56.82
N LEU A 9 51.60 28.35 56.18
CA LEU A 9 51.77 28.50 54.73
C LEU A 9 51.02 27.45 53.89
N ASP A 10 50.73 26.26 54.44
CA ASP A 10 50.11 25.19 53.64
C ASP A 10 48.60 25.37 53.42
N ALA A 11 47.91 26.07 54.33
CA ALA A 11 46.46 26.26 54.23
C ALA A 11 46.06 27.32 53.19
N ALA A 12 46.90 28.34 53.00
CA ALA A 12 46.64 29.42 52.03
C ALA A 12 46.95 28.99 50.59
N PHE A 13 47.99 28.17 50.39
CA PHE A 13 48.35 27.64 49.07
C PHE A 13 47.27 26.69 48.51
N ASN A 14 46.62 25.91 49.39
CA ASN A 14 45.55 24.99 49.00
C ASN A 14 44.22 25.68 48.63
N ARG A 15 43.91 26.88 49.18
CA ARG A 15 42.72 27.64 48.76
C ARG A 15 42.88 28.28 47.39
N ALA A 16 44.05 28.83 47.09
CA ALA A 16 44.34 29.44 45.79
C ALA A 16 44.46 28.43 44.64
N GLN A 17 44.94 27.21 44.92
CA GLN A 17 44.95 26.09 43.97
C GLN A 17 43.53 25.57 43.66
N LYS A 18 42.66 25.44 44.66
CA LYS A 18 41.28 24.97 44.48
C LYS A 18 40.42 25.93 43.64
N GLU A 19 40.61 27.24 43.75
CA GLU A 19 39.85 28.20 42.93
C GLU A 19 40.27 28.19 41.45
N LYS A 20 41.55 27.96 41.13
CA LYS A 20 42.01 27.79 39.73
C LYS A 20 41.53 26.49 39.09
N ILE A 21 41.50 25.40 39.86
CA ILE A 21 40.99 24.09 39.41
C ILE A 21 39.46 24.13 39.26
N MET A 22 38.74 24.83 40.15
CA MET A 22 37.28 24.99 40.07
C MET A 22 36.85 25.91 38.92
N ARG A 23 37.62 26.97 38.61
CA ARG A 23 37.36 27.82 37.43
C ARG A 23 37.71 27.12 36.11
N SER A 24 38.74 26.27 36.08
CA SER A 24 39.07 25.47 34.89
C SER A 24 38.08 24.33 34.64
N THR A 25 37.54 23.71 35.69
CA THR A 25 36.53 22.65 35.56
C THR A 25 35.16 23.21 35.18
N ILE A 26 34.78 24.39 35.68
CA ILE A 26 33.56 25.08 35.22
C ILE A 26 33.70 25.51 33.75
N ALA A 27 34.86 26.04 33.33
CA ALA A 27 35.09 26.40 31.92
C ALA A 27 35.05 25.18 30.97
N LEU A 28 35.61 24.04 31.39
CA LEU A 28 35.57 22.78 30.62
C LEU A 28 34.17 22.14 30.61
N LEU A 29 33.39 22.24 31.69
CA LEU A 29 31.99 21.79 31.71
C LEU A 29 31.09 22.69 30.86
N THR A 30 31.31 24.00 30.82
CA THR A 30 30.58 24.89 29.90
C THR A 30 30.94 24.66 28.43
N LEU A 31 32.19 24.25 28.13
CA LEU A 31 32.61 23.95 26.76
C LEU A 31 32.12 22.55 26.30
N ALA A 32 32.04 21.57 27.21
CA ALA A 32 31.51 20.24 26.93
C ALA A 32 29.97 20.21 26.78
N VAL A 33 29.24 21.09 27.50
CA VAL A 33 27.79 21.24 27.32
C VAL A 33 27.45 22.01 26.02
N LEU A 34 28.35 22.85 25.51
CA LEU A 34 28.18 23.50 24.20
C LEU A 34 28.50 22.62 22.99
N SER A 35 29.18 21.48 23.18
CA SER A 35 29.55 20.56 22.08
C SER A 35 28.60 19.35 21.93
N LEU A 36 27.60 19.19 22.81
CA LEU A 36 26.46 18.30 22.58
C LEU A 36 25.25 18.99 21.93
N THR A 37 25.39 20.26 21.55
CA THR A 37 24.51 20.94 20.59
C THR A 37 25.21 21.04 19.25
N ALA A 38 25.72 19.91 18.73
CA ALA A 38 25.74 19.78 17.29
C ALA A 38 24.27 19.80 16.85
N PRO A 39 23.80 20.75 16.04
CA PRO A 39 22.63 20.45 15.24
C PRO A 39 23.04 19.19 14.48
N ALA A 40 22.41 18.06 14.81
CA ALA A 40 22.22 17.05 13.80
C ALA A 40 21.74 17.87 12.60
N ALA A 41 22.51 17.86 11.52
CA ALA A 41 22.02 18.20 10.22
C ALA A 41 20.96 17.14 9.85
N TYR A 42 19.86 17.10 10.62
CA TYR A 42 18.57 17.17 9.98
C TYR A 42 18.76 18.25 8.95
N SER A 43 18.68 17.84 7.69
CA SER A 43 18.28 18.76 6.65
C SER A 43 16.92 19.29 7.12
N ASP A 44 16.94 20.31 7.98
CA ASP A 44 15.86 21.25 8.15
C ASP A 44 15.82 21.93 6.80
N THR A 45 15.12 21.28 5.87
CA THR A 45 14.46 21.99 4.79
C THR A 45 13.41 22.83 5.49
N ARG A 46 13.91 23.88 6.14
CA ARG A 46 13.21 25.10 6.42
C ARG A 46 12.92 25.63 5.03
N MET A 47 11.88 25.06 4.42
CA MET A 47 11.26 25.65 3.27
C MET A 47 10.79 26.99 3.81
N ASP A 48 11.48 28.02 3.36
CA ASP A 48 10.97 29.36 3.30
C ASP A 48 9.59 29.26 2.64
N VAL A 49 8.52 29.11 3.44
CA VAL A 49 7.12 29.15 3.00
C VAL A 49 6.81 30.62 2.76
N GLY A 50 7.49 31.15 1.76
CA GLY A 50 7.60 32.55 1.41
C GLY A 50 8.10 32.69 -0.02
N ALA A 51 7.88 31.69 -0.87
CA ALA A 51 8.11 31.80 -2.31
C ALA A 51 7.24 30.78 -3.07
N SER A 52 6.26 31.28 -3.80
CA SER A 52 5.53 30.62 -4.89
C SER A 52 4.41 29.62 -4.53
N PHE A 53 3.23 30.18 -4.26
CA PHE A 53 1.91 29.60 -4.60
C PHE A 53 1.80 29.35 -6.11
N VAL A 54 2.65 28.48 -6.66
CA VAL A 54 2.63 28.14 -8.09
C VAL A 54 1.92 26.79 -8.23
N ASN A 55 0.63 26.91 -8.58
CA ASN A 55 -0.18 25.98 -9.39
C ASN A 55 -1.07 24.94 -8.68
N GLY A 56 -1.88 25.35 -7.72
CA GLY A 56 -3.08 24.60 -7.32
C GLY A 56 -4.05 25.49 -6.55
N ASP A 57 -5.30 25.57 -7.00
CA ASP A 57 -6.36 26.29 -6.29
C ASP A 57 -6.83 25.47 -5.09
N MET A 58 -6.41 25.86 -3.89
CA MET A 58 -6.78 25.19 -2.64
C MET A 58 -8.30 25.15 -2.42
N SER A 59 -9.02 26.17 -2.88
CA SER A 59 -10.48 26.20 -2.84
C SER A 59 -11.07 25.05 -3.65
N GLY A 60 -10.50 24.77 -4.82
CA GLY A 60 -10.89 23.63 -5.65
C GLY A 60 -10.61 22.27 -5.00
N PHE A 61 -9.57 22.17 -4.17
CA PHE A 61 -9.28 20.97 -3.38
C PHE A 61 -10.27 20.79 -2.23
N TYR A 62 -10.56 21.84 -1.46
CA TYR A 62 -11.54 21.78 -0.36
C TYR A 62 -12.95 21.50 -0.85
N PHE A 63 -13.34 22.09 -1.98
CA PHE A 63 -14.60 21.77 -2.64
C PHE A 63 -14.71 20.28 -3.01
N ALA A 64 -13.65 19.71 -3.61
CA ALA A 64 -13.61 18.29 -3.97
C ALA A 64 -13.70 17.37 -2.75
N LEU A 65 -13.06 17.74 -1.63
CA LEU A 65 -13.20 17.02 -0.37
C LEU A 65 -14.63 17.07 0.17
N GLY A 66 -15.27 18.25 0.13
CA GLY A 66 -16.66 18.42 0.55
C GLY A 66 -17.62 17.55 -0.26
N ASP A 67 -17.47 17.54 -1.58
CA ASP A 67 -18.29 16.69 -2.46
C ASP A 67 -18.07 15.19 -2.20
N TYR A 68 -16.82 14.75 -2.10
CA TYR A 68 -16.47 13.35 -1.92
C TYR A 68 -16.93 12.79 -0.56
N TYR A 69 -16.62 13.49 0.52
CA TYR A 69 -16.98 13.07 1.88
C TYR A 69 -18.42 13.46 2.28
N ARG A 70 -19.15 14.14 1.38
CA ARG A 70 -20.52 14.64 1.62
C ARG A 70 -20.62 15.54 2.84
N VAL A 71 -19.63 16.41 3.02
CA VAL A 71 -19.59 17.44 4.06
C VAL A 71 -19.65 18.83 3.46
N PRO A 72 -20.33 19.81 4.10
CA PRO A 72 -20.32 21.19 3.63
C PRO A 72 -18.91 21.77 3.57
N GLU A 73 -18.62 22.62 2.58
CA GLU A 73 -17.30 23.26 2.44
C GLU A 73 -16.86 24.01 3.70
N ARG A 74 -17.80 24.68 4.39
CA ARG A 74 -17.54 25.34 5.68
C ARG A 74 -16.95 24.40 6.75
N GLU A 75 -17.32 23.11 6.72
CA GLU A 75 -16.81 22.12 7.66
C GLU A 75 -15.38 21.71 7.29
N VAL A 76 -15.06 21.61 6.00
CA VAL A 76 -13.68 21.41 5.52
C VAL A 76 -12.80 22.59 5.93
N MET A 77 -13.28 23.82 5.74
CA MET A 77 -12.58 25.04 6.14
C MET A 77 -12.36 25.11 7.66
N PHE A 78 -13.37 24.70 8.45
CA PHE A 78 -13.23 24.64 9.90
C PHE A 78 -12.12 23.69 10.36
N ILE A 79 -11.91 22.56 9.66
CA ILE A 79 -10.79 21.64 9.95
C ILE A 79 -9.44 22.33 9.66
N HIS A 80 -9.33 23.02 8.51
CA HIS A 80 -8.14 23.79 8.14
C HIS A 80 -7.82 24.88 9.16
N GLU A 81 -8.82 25.67 9.57
CA GLU A 81 -8.68 26.77 10.55
C GLU A 81 -8.18 26.27 11.91
N ARG A 82 -8.47 25.01 12.27
CA ARG A 82 -7.96 24.34 13.47
C ARG A 82 -6.52 23.84 13.36
N ARG A 83 -5.78 24.26 12.34
CA ARG A 83 -4.35 23.96 12.12
C ARG A 83 -4.07 22.48 11.85
N ILE A 84 -5.05 21.75 11.34
CA ILE A 84 -4.80 20.46 10.70
C ILE A 84 -4.16 20.72 9.33
N PRO A 85 -3.01 20.11 8.99
CA PRO A 85 -2.40 20.28 7.67
C PRO A 85 -3.34 19.89 6.53
N ASP A 86 -3.27 20.58 5.39
CA ASP A 86 -4.22 20.37 4.28
C ASP A 86 -4.25 18.93 3.77
N TYR A 87 -3.09 18.27 3.75
CA TYR A 87 -2.96 16.87 3.35
C TYR A 87 -3.54 15.88 4.38
N ASP A 88 -3.76 16.31 5.61
CA ASP A 88 -4.34 15.55 6.72
C ASP A 88 -5.86 15.74 6.84
N ILE A 89 -6.44 16.80 6.26
CA ILE A 89 -7.90 17.03 6.23
C ILE A 89 -8.67 15.82 5.67
N PRO A 90 -8.25 15.18 4.56
CA PRO A 90 -8.90 13.98 4.07
C PRO A 90 -8.86 12.83 5.08
N VAL A 91 -7.80 12.72 5.90
CA VAL A 91 -7.67 11.68 6.93
C VAL A 91 -8.70 11.90 8.03
N VAL A 92 -8.88 13.14 8.47
CA VAL A 92 -9.91 13.52 9.47
C VAL A 92 -11.29 13.08 8.98
N LEU A 93 -11.66 13.48 7.75
CA LEU A 93 -12.96 13.17 7.16
C LEU A 93 -13.15 11.66 6.95
N PHE A 94 -12.11 10.97 6.47
CA PHE A 94 -12.14 9.54 6.23
C PHE A 94 -12.35 8.73 7.51
N ILE A 95 -11.59 9.01 8.57
CA ILE A 95 -11.75 8.31 9.85
C ILE A 95 -13.11 8.64 10.46
N ALA A 96 -13.52 9.92 10.46
CA ALA A 96 -14.82 10.35 10.99
C ALA A 96 -15.98 9.58 10.33
N GLN A 97 -15.97 9.48 8.99
CA GLN A 97 -16.98 8.75 8.24
C GLN A 97 -17.00 7.25 8.56
N ARG A 98 -15.82 6.61 8.68
CA ARG A 98 -15.71 5.16 8.99
C ARG A 98 -16.08 4.85 10.44
N ALA A 99 -15.71 5.72 11.37
CA ALA A 99 -16.06 5.61 12.78
C ALA A 99 -17.50 6.06 13.08
N ARG A 100 -18.15 6.74 12.13
CA ARG A 100 -19.49 7.35 12.28
C ARG A 100 -19.55 8.35 13.44
N VAL A 101 -18.55 9.22 13.52
CA VAL A 101 -18.46 10.31 14.50
C VAL A 101 -18.27 11.65 13.78
N ALA A 102 -18.51 12.75 14.49
CA ALA A 102 -18.26 14.07 13.94
C ALA A 102 -16.74 14.31 13.73
N PRO A 103 -16.32 15.04 12.67
CA PRO A 103 -14.91 15.39 12.45
C PRO A 103 -14.23 16.06 13.65
N GLY A 104 -15.00 16.82 14.45
CA GLY A 104 -14.56 17.41 15.71
C GLY A 104 -13.85 16.44 16.65
N VAL A 105 -14.42 15.25 16.82
CA VAL A 105 -13.87 14.22 17.72
C VAL A 105 -12.50 13.73 17.23
N ILE A 106 -12.34 13.58 15.91
CA ILE A 106 -11.09 13.15 15.30
C ILE A 106 -10.02 14.25 15.44
N MET A 107 -10.41 15.51 15.24
CA MET A 107 -9.53 16.66 15.41
C MET A 107 -9.03 16.78 16.85
N ASP A 108 -9.91 16.64 17.84
CA ASP A 108 -9.53 16.77 19.25
C ASP A 108 -8.50 15.71 19.65
N LEU A 109 -8.66 14.47 19.18
CA LEU A 109 -7.67 13.40 19.38
C LEU A 109 -6.36 13.66 18.65
N ARG A 110 -6.41 14.24 17.44
CA ARG A 110 -5.21 14.61 16.69
C ARG A 110 -4.43 15.71 17.40
N LEU A 111 -5.12 16.76 17.82
CA LEU A 111 -4.53 17.91 18.51
C LEU A 111 -4.03 17.54 19.92
N SER A 112 -4.54 16.45 20.51
CA SER A 112 -3.96 15.87 21.74
C SER A 112 -2.66 15.09 21.51
N GLY A 113 -2.11 15.07 20.29
CA GLY A 113 -0.84 14.45 19.96
C GLY A 113 -0.91 12.96 19.58
N ARG A 114 -2.10 12.40 19.30
CA ARG A 114 -2.20 11.01 18.85
C ARG A 114 -1.85 10.87 17.37
N SER A 115 -1.19 9.76 17.03
CA SER A 115 -0.96 9.38 15.63
C SER A 115 -2.28 9.02 14.93
N TRP A 116 -2.34 9.12 13.61
CA TRP A 116 -3.51 8.69 12.84
C TRP A 116 -3.84 7.22 13.08
N MET A 117 -2.82 6.37 13.21
CA MET A 117 -3.02 4.97 13.55
C MET A 117 -3.60 4.76 14.95
N ASP A 118 -3.15 5.51 15.96
CA ASP A 118 -3.71 5.39 17.32
C ASP A 118 -5.18 5.85 17.37
N ILE A 119 -5.51 6.90 16.61
CA ILE A 119 -6.89 7.38 16.47
C ILE A 119 -7.76 6.31 15.80
N THR A 120 -7.28 5.71 14.71
CA THR A 120 -7.99 4.65 14.01
C THR A 120 -8.25 3.44 14.90
N LEU A 121 -7.25 3.01 15.66
CA LEU A 121 -7.37 1.90 16.61
C LEU A 121 -8.29 2.26 17.79
N HIS A 122 -8.30 3.51 18.23
CA HIS A 122 -9.20 3.99 19.28
C HIS A 122 -10.68 3.75 18.93
N PHE A 123 -11.03 3.85 17.64
CA PHE A 123 -12.39 3.55 17.15
C PHE A 123 -12.60 2.09 16.72
N GLY A 124 -11.67 1.19 17.05
CA GLY A 124 -11.75 -0.22 16.69
C GLY A 124 -11.59 -0.49 15.18
N LEU A 125 -11.06 0.48 14.43
CA LEU A 125 -10.78 0.33 13.01
C LEU A 125 -9.37 -0.24 12.81
N GLY A 126 -9.20 -1.06 11.78
CA GLY A 126 -7.92 -1.65 11.41
C GLY A 126 -7.23 -0.87 10.27
N PRO A 127 -5.92 -1.08 10.06
CA PRO A 127 -5.17 -0.44 8.97
C PRO A 127 -5.61 -0.92 7.58
N ASP A 128 -6.36 -2.01 7.49
CA ASP A 128 -6.93 -2.54 6.26
C ASP A 128 -7.87 -1.55 5.56
N ILE A 129 -8.48 -0.61 6.31
CA ILE A 129 -9.34 0.44 5.73
C ILE A 129 -8.58 1.35 4.75
N TYR A 130 -7.27 1.50 4.96
CA TYR A 130 -6.42 2.37 4.14
C TYR A 130 -5.95 1.70 2.86
N TYR A 131 -6.03 0.36 2.77
CA TYR A 131 -5.51 -0.36 1.63
C TYR A 131 -6.29 -0.03 0.35
N VAL A 132 -5.59 0.49 -0.65
CA VAL A 132 -6.10 0.70 -2.01
C VAL A 132 -5.49 -0.40 -2.88
N PRO A 133 -6.27 -1.24 -3.58
CA PRO A 133 -5.71 -2.22 -4.49
C PRO A 133 -5.03 -1.54 -5.68
N VAL A 134 -3.78 -1.92 -5.97
CA VAL A 134 -3.02 -1.44 -7.14
C VAL A 134 -2.30 -2.60 -7.81
N ARG A 135 -2.08 -2.50 -9.11
CA ARG A 135 -1.35 -3.47 -9.93
C ARG A 135 0.16 -3.31 -9.78
N GLU A 136 0.60 -2.06 -9.74
CA GLU A 136 2.00 -1.69 -9.65
C GLU A 136 2.19 -0.58 -8.62
N VAL A 137 3.21 -0.72 -7.80
CA VAL A 137 3.56 0.28 -6.78
C VAL A 137 4.66 1.16 -7.34
N TYR A 138 4.34 2.43 -7.59
CA TYR A 138 5.29 3.42 -8.08
C TYR A 138 5.98 4.13 -6.92
N GLY A 139 7.33 4.07 -6.89
CA GLY A 139 8.23 4.90 -6.11
C GLY A 139 7.92 5.10 -4.61
N PRO A 140 8.71 5.94 -3.93
CA PRO A 140 8.25 6.63 -2.74
C PRO A 140 7.07 7.58 -3.10
N PRO A 141 6.12 7.83 -2.18
CA PRO A 141 6.09 7.38 -0.79
C PRO A 141 5.47 5.98 -0.57
N TYR A 142 4.88 5.38 -1.61
CA TYR A 142 3.99 4.22 -1.44
C TYR A 142 4.70 2.89 -1.20
N GLY A 143 5.96 2.75 -1.63
CA GLY A 143 6.71 1.50 -1.49
C GLY A 143 6.73 0.94 -0.06
N HIS A 144 6.90 1.80 0.95
CA HIS A 144 6.95 1.39 2.35
C HIS A 144 5.56 0.97 2.86
N ALA A 145 4.52 1.77 2.59
CA ALA A 145 3.15 1.48 2.99
C ALA A 145 2.67 0.13 2.43
N TYR A 146 2.83 -0.09 1.12
CA TYR A 146 2.43 -1.36 0.48
C TYR A 146 3.29 -2.54 0.92
N GLY A 147 4.55 -2.30 1.29
CA GLY A 147 5.43 -3.32 1.87
C GLY A 147 4.83 -3.97 3.11
N HIS A 148 4.21 -3.19 4.01
CA HIS A 148 3.54 -3.71 5.21
C HIS A 148 2.43 -4.71 4.89
N PHE A 149 1.67 -4.45 3.82
CA PHE A 149 0.52 -5.28 3.41
C PHE A 149 0.97 -6.51 2.61
N LYS A 150 1.97 -6.36 1.74
CA LYS A 150 2.48 -7.44 0.87
C LYS A 150 3.20 -8.54 1.66
N ASN A 151 3.92 -8.16 2.71
CA ASN A 151 4.74 -9.09 3.49
C ASN A 151 3.98 -9.80 4.62
N ARG A 152 2.66 -9.59 4.73
CA ARG A 152 1.82 -10.15 5.79
C ARG A 152 0.57 -10.80 5.19
N HIS A 153 0.15 -11.92 5.78
CA HIS A 153 -1.14 -12.49 5.45
C HIS A 153 -2.27 -11.53 5.85
N ARG A 154 -3.37 -11.52 5.08
CA ARG A 154 -4.50 -10.62 5.32
C ARG A 154 -5.07 -10.70 6.73
N LYS A 155 -5.09 -11.90 7.33
CA LYS A 155 -5.50 -12.13 8.73
C LYS A 155 -4.63 -11.38 9.75
N ASP A 156 -3.38 -11.09 9.40
CA ASP A 156 -2.41 -10.41 10.26
C ASP A 156 -2.34 -8.89 10.00
N TRP A 157 -3.19 -8.36 9.10
CA TRP A 157 -3.17 -6.94 8.77
C TRP A 157 -3.50 -6.04 9.98
N HIS A 158 -4.29 -6.51 10.94
CA HIS A 158 -4.57 -5.78 12.19
C HIS A 158 -3.30 -5.42 13.00
N LYS A 159 -2.17 -6.10 12.76
CA LYS A 159 -0.86 -5.84 13.40
C LYS A 159 -0.05 -4.76 12.69
N ILE A 160 -0.48 -4.31 11.51
CA ILE A 160 0.22 -3.27 10.76
C ILE A 160 0.16 -1.95 11.54
N ARG A 161 1.28 -1.22 11.51
CA ARG A 161 1.41 0.14 12.03
C ARG A 161 1.97 0.99 10.90
N LEU A 162 1.12 1.87 10.38
CA LEU A 162 1.49 2.89 9.40
C LEU A 162 1.91 4.16 10.14
N SER A 163 2.86 4.88 9.58
CA SER A 163 3.15 6.26 10.00
C SER A 163 2.04 7.22 9.55
N ASP A 164 2.01 8.41 10.13
CA ASP A 164 1.02 9.43 9.77
C ASP A 164 1.08 9.79 8.28
N HIS A 165 2.29 9.93 7.73
CA HIS A 165 2.49 10.19 6.30
C HIS A 165 1.94 9.07 5.42
N GLU A 166 2.17 7.81 5.78
CA GLU A 166 1.62 6.67 5.03
C GLU A 166 0.09 6.63 5.08
N VAL A 167 -0.51 6.93 6.24
CA VAL A 167 -1.98 7.05 6.35
C VAL A 167 -2.48 8.16 5.43
N ALA A 168 -1.86 9.33 5.50
CA ALA A 168 -2.25 10.48 4.67
C ALA A 168 -2.11 10.19 3.18
N ASP A 169 -0.98 9.62 2.74
CA ASP A 169 -0.76 9.29 1.32
C ASP A 169 -1.77 8.24 0.82
N MET A 170 -2.12 7.24 1.62
CA MET A 170 -3.10 6.20 1.25
C MET A 170 -4.53 6.74 1.20
N VAL A 171 -4.92 7.60 2.15
CA VAL A 171 -6.25 8.23 2.15
C VAL A 171 -6.38 9.19 0.97
N ASN A 172 -5.37 10.02 0.71
CA ASN A 172 -5.37 10.92 -0.44
C ASN A 172 -5.35 10.16 -1.78
N LEU A 173 -4.58 9.07 -1.87
CA LEU A 173 -4.60 8.17 -3.03
C LEU A 173 -6.02 7.67 -3.32
N ARG A 174 -6.71 7.18 -2.29
CA ARG A 174 -8.10 6.73 -2.39
C ARG A 174 -9.01 7.86 -2.87
N PHE A 175 -8.97 8.99 -2.16
CA PHE A 175 -9.79 10.16 -2.49
C PHE A 175 -9.64 10.58 -3.95
N MET A 176 -8.40 10.77 -4.42
CA MET A 176 -8.14 11.20 -5.79
C MET A 176 -8.64 10.19 -6.82
N SER A 177 -8.36 8.91 -6.59
CA SER A 177 -8.74 7.84 -7.50
C SER A 177 -10.26 7.71 -7.61
N GLU A 178 -10.95 7.65 -6.46
CA GLU A 178 -12.38 7.43 -6.40
C GLU A 178 -13.17 8.68 -6.84
N HIS A 179 -12.79 9.88 -6.38
CA HIS A 179 -13.50 11.12 -6.72
C HIS A 179 -13.43 11.45 -8.23
N TYR A 180 -12.26 11.25 -8.86
CA TYR A 180 -12.08 11.55 -10.27
C TYR A 180 -12.27 10.35 -11.21
N GLY A 181 -12.52 9.15 -10.65
CA GLY A 181 -12.60 7.90 -11.42
C GLY A 181 -11.32 7.64 -12.23
N ARG A 182 -10.17 7.84 -11.60
CA ARG A 182 -8.83 7.65 -12.20
C ARG A 182 -8.14 6.43 -11.56
N PRO A 183 -7.30 5.70 -12.31
CA PRO A 183 -6.50 4.64 -11.73
C PRO A 183 -5.64 5.16 -10.57
N PRO A 184 -5.57 4.46 -9.43
CA PRO A 184 -4.70 4.85 -8.33
C PRO A 184 -3.23 4.95 -8.77
N GLU A 185 -2.79 4.13 -9.72
CA GLU A 185 -1.45 4.17 -10.30
C GLU A 185 -1.12 5.51 -10.97
N GLU A 186 -2.11 6.15 -11.59
CA GLU A 186 -1.93 7.48 -12.20
C GLU A 186 -1.62 8.52 -11.12
N VAL A 187 -2.38 8.50 -10.02
CA VAL A 187 -2.15 9.35 -8.84
C VAL A 187 -0.77 9.07 -8.24
N MET A 188 -0.41 7.79 -8.07
CA MET A 188 0.88 7.40 -7.51
C MET A 188 2.04 7.94 -8.35
N ARG A 189 1.98 7.79 -9.67
CA ARG A 189 3.01 8.31 -10.59
C ARG A 189 3.16 9.82 -10.49
N MET A 190 2.04 10.56 -10.43
CA MET A 190 2.09 12.02 -10.28
C MET A 190 2.68 12.43 -8.93
N ARG A 191 2.31 11.74 -7.85
CA ARG A 191 2.80 11.98 -6.49
C ARG A 191 4.30 11.67 -6.37
N SER A 192 4.74 10.53 -6.88
CA SER A 192 6.17 10.14 -6.92
C SER A 192 7.00 11.09 -7.79
N GLY A 193 6.38 11.75 -8.77
CA GLY A 193 7.01 12.84 -9.54
C GLY A 193 7.13 14.17 -8.79
N GLY A 194 6.77 14.23 -7.50
CA GLY A 194 6.92 15.40 -6.64
C GLY A 194 5.70 16.33 -6.58
N LYS A 195 4.62 16.02 -7.30
CA LYS A 195 3.39 16.83 -7.22
C LYS A 195 2.72 16.69 -5.86
N SER A 196 2.13 17.77 -5.36
CA SER A 196 1.26 17.72 -4.19
C SER A 196 -0.14 17.25 -4.59
N PHE A 197 -0.93 16.78 -3.63
CA PHE A 197 -2.32 16.38 -3.88
C PHE A 197 -3.18 17.54 -4.39
N ALA A 198 -2.97 18.77 -3.91
CA ALA A 198 -3.68 19.95 -4.42
C ALA A 198 -3.39 20.22 -5.92
N VAL A 199 -2.13 20.04 -6.35
CA VAL A 199 -1.75 20.15 -7.77
C VAL A 199 -2.39 19.04 -8.60
N ILE A 200 -2.35 17.79 -8.11
CA ILE A 200 -2.98 16.64 -8.77
C ILE A 200 -4.49 16.87 -8.94
N ASN A 201 -5.16 17.35 -7.89
CA ASN A 201 -6.58 17.71 -7.90
C ASN A 201 -6.91 18.74 -8.98
N ASP A 202 -6.14 19.82 -9.05
CA ASP A 202 -6.36 20.87 -10.02
C ASP A 202 -6.13 20.38 -11.47
N GLU A 203 -5.12 19.53 -11.70
CA GLU A 203 -4.89 18.89 -13.00
C GLU A 203 -6.04 17.95 -13.39
N PHE A 204 -6.55 17.14 -12.45
CA PHE A 204 -7.69 16.25 -12.71
C PHE A 204 -9.00 17.01 -12.91
N ARG A 205 -9.21 18.12 -12.18
CA ARG A 205 -10.37 18.99 -12.36
C ARG A 205 -10.35 19.66 -13.73
N ARG A 206 -9.20 20.14 -14.18
CA ARG A 206 -9.03 20.82 -15.50
C ARG A 206 -9.03 19.82 -16.66
N GLY A 207 -8.43 18.66 -16.47
CA GLY A 207 -8.37 17.60 -17.46
C GLY A 207 -9.64 16.77 -17.42
N LYS A 208 -10.51 16.89 -18.43
CA LYS A 208 -11.53 15.85 -18.70
C LYS A 208 -10.83 14.48 -18.68
N PRO A 209 -11.42 13.42 -18.10
CA PRO A 209 -10.88 12.07 -18.27
C PRO A 209 -10.73 11.82 -19.75
N GLY A 210 -9.48 11.86 -20.22
CA GLY A 210 -9.19 11.67 -21.63
C GLY A 210 -9.83 10.35 -22.01
N LYS A 211 -10.63 10.33 -23.08
CA LYS A 211 -11.23 9.10 -23.61
C LYS A 211 -10.16 8.00 -23.75
N GLU A 212 -8.93 8.41 -24.08
CA GLU A 212 -7.71 7.58 -24.07
C GLU A 212 -7.33 6.97 -22.71
N SER A 213 -7.48 7.67 -21.58
CA SER A 213 -7.17 7.13 -20.25
C SER A 213 -8.12 5.98 -19.90
N ARG A 214 -9.42 6.19 -20.12
CA ARG A 214 -10.44 5.14 -19.94
C ARG A 214 -10.29 3.99 -20.95
N GLU A 215 -9.97 4.28 -22.21
CA GLU A 215 -9.74 3.25 -23.23
C GLU A 215 -8.45 2.45 -22.99
N ARG A 216 -7.36 3.09 -22.55
CA ARG A 216 -6.11 2.40 -22.17
C ARG A 216 -6.30 1.54 -20.94
N GLU A 217 -7.05 1.99 -19.94
CA GLU A 217 -7.39 1.21 -18.76
C GLU A 217 -8.25 0.00 -19.14
N GLN A 218 -9.36 0.20 -19.87
CA GLN A 218 -10.19 -0.91 -20.36
C GLN A 218 -9.42 -1.89 -21.25
N TYR A 219 -8.42 -1.41 -22.00
CA TYR A 219 -7.56 -2.29 -22.79
C TYR A 219 -6.62 -3.11 -21.91
N GLN A 220 -6.02 -2.49 -20.89
CA GLN A 220 -5.14 -3.18 -19.94
C GLN A 220 -5.90 -4.20 -19.10
N ASP A 221 -7.12 -3.87 -18.63
CA ASP A 221 -8.00 -4.77 -17.89
C ASP A 221 -8.31 -6.03 -18.71
N ARG A 222 -8.80 -5.84 -19.94
CA ARG A 222 -9.07 -6.94 -20.87
C ARG A 222 -7.84 -7.77 -21.24
N ARG A 223 -6.64 -7.19 -21.16
CA ARG A 223 -5.38 -7.92 -21.37
C ARG A 223 -5.00 -8.76 -20.15
N MET A 224 -5.28 -8.25 -18.95
CA MET A 224 -4.97 -8.94 -17.69
C MET A 224 -5.95 -10.08 -17.41
N ASP A 225 -7.24 -9.89 -17.67
CA ASP A 225 -8.24 -10.95 -17.58
C ASP A 225 -7.86 -12.12 -18.48
N ARG A 226 -7.49 -11.83 -19.75
CA ARG A 226 -6.97 -12.85 -20.68
C ARG A 226 -5.72 -13.54 -20.18
N ARG A 227 -4.80 -12.81 -19.53
CA ARG A 227 -3.58 -13.42 -18.97
C ARG A 227 -3.88 -14.28 -17.75
N GLN A 228 -4.86 -13.91 -16.94
CA GLN A 228 -5.29 -14.67 -15.78
C GLN A 228 -6.03 -15.94 -16.20
N GLU A 229 -6.88 -15.86 -17.22
CA GLU A 229 -7.54 -16.99 -17.86
C GLU A 229 -6.52 -17.98 -18.43
N GLN A 230 -5.56 -17.51 -19.23
CA GLN A 230 -4.45 -18.35 -19.73
C GLN A 230 -3.66 -19.04 -18.62
N ARG A 231 -3.44 -18.36 -17.48
CA ARG A 231 -2.78 -18.98 -16.32
C ARG A 231 -3.64 -20.03 -15.63
N GLN A 232 -4.96 -19.87 -15.66
CA GLN A 232 -5.88 -20.87 -15.12
C GLN A 232 -5.91 -22.10 -16.03
N ASP A 233 -5.98 -21.91 -17.34
CA ASP A 233 -5.96 -23.00 -18.32
C ASP A 233 -4.67 -23.81 -18.22
N GLN A 234 -3.51 -23.13 -18.21
CA GLN A 234 -2.21 -23.79 -18.00
C GLN A 234 -2.15 -24.59 -16.69
N ARG A 235 -2.82 -24.12 -15.63
CA ARG A 235 -2.89 -24.85 -14.36
C ARG A 235 -3.83 -26.05 -14.43
N GLN A 236 -4.89 -25.99 -15.23
CA GLN A 236 -5.80 -27.11 -15.45
C GLN A 236 -5.11 -28.19 -16.28
N ASP A 237 -4.44 -27.82 -17.37
CA ASP A 237 -3.67 -28.73 -18.21
C ASP A 237 -2.58 -29.44 -17.38
N ALA A 238 -1.78 -28.69 -16.63
CA ALA A 238 -0.75 -29.28 -15.78
C ALA A 238 -1.31 -30.19 -14.66
N ARG A 239 -2.57 -29.99 -14.24
CA ARG A 239 -3.25 -30.90 -13.29
C ARG A 239 -3.74 -32.16 -14.00
N GLN A 240 -4.22 -32.05 -15.23
CA GLN A 240 -4.65 -33.19 -16.03
C GLN A 240 -3.47 -34.08 -16.39
N ASP A 241 -2.34 -33.50 -16.79
CA ASP A 241 -1.10 -34.23 -17.07
C ASP A 241 -0.62 -35.02 -15.85
N ARG A 242 -0.58 -34.38 -14.67
CA ARG A 242 -0.22 -35.08 -13.42
C ARG A 242 -1.19 -36.22 -13.08
N ARG A 243 -2.48 -36.08 -13.40
CA ARG A 243 -3.46 -37.16 -13.19
C ARG A 243 -3.21 -38.33 -14.14
N MET A 244 -2.87 -38.05 -15.40
CA MET A 244 -2.51 -39.08 -16.38
C MET A 244 -1.25 -39.81 -15.96
N GLU A 245 -0.19 -39.08 -15.57
CA GLU A 245 1.07 -39.65 -15.09
C GLU A 245 0.86 -40.53 -13.84
N GLN A 246 0.02 -40.10 -12.90
CA GLN A 246 -0.35 -40.91 -11.72
C GLN A 246 -1.12 -42.17 -12.11
N ARG A 247 -2.02 -42.09 -13.09
CA ARG A 247 -2.78 -43.25 -13.60
C ARG A 247 -1.85 -44.25 -14.29
N GLU A 248 -0.97 -43.78 -15.16
CA GLU A 248 0.03 -44.62 -15.83
C GLU A 248 0.95 -45.29 -14.81
N THR A 249 1.43 -44.53 -13.81
CA THR A 249 2.25 -45.08 -12.73
C THR A 249 1.50 -46.17 -11.95
N ARG A 250 0.21 -45.95 -11.65
CA ARG A 250 -0.63 -46.94 -10.97
C ARG A 250 -0.86 -48.18 -11.82
N GLU A 251 -1.11 -48.02 -13.12
CA GLU A 251 -1.26 -49.12 -14.06
C GLU A 251 0.03 -49.92 -14.23
N GLN A 252 1.19 -49.25 -14.33
CA GLN A 252 2.51 -49.90 -14.38
C GLN A 252 2.79 -50.70 -13.12
N ARG A 253 2.54 -50.14 -11.93
CA ARG A 253 2.66 -50.88 -10.65
C ARG A 253 1.74 -52.09 -10.61
N SER A 254 0.47 -51.92 -11.00
CA SER A 254 -0.49 -53.03 -11.06
C SER A 254 -0.03 -54.15 -12.02
N ARG A 255 0.64 -53.82 -13.13
CA ARG A 255 1.23 -54.83 -14.05
C ARG A 255 2.46 -55.52 -13.48
N GLN A 256 3.25 -54.82 -12.66
CA GLN A 256 4.41 -55.40 -11.98
C GLN A 256 3.98 -56.34 -10.85
N ASP A 257 2.94 -55.96 -10.10
CA ASP A 257 2.42 -56.72 -8.96
C ASP A 257 1.50 -57.88 -9.36
N ALA A 258 1.02 -57.93 -10.61
CA ALA A 258 0.23 -59.04 -11.13
C ALA A 258 1.06 -60.34 -11.16
N GLY A 259 0.61 -61.35 -10.41
CA GLY A 259 1.26 -62.66 -10.31
C GLY A 259 1.33 -63.40 -11.66
N PRO A 260 2.23 -64.40 -11.78
CA PRO A 260 2.50 -65.09 -13.05
C PRO A 260 1.28 -65.76 -13.70
N GLU A 261 0.29 -66.22 -12.92
CA GLU A 261 -0.97 -66.79 -13.46
C GLU A 261 -1.87 -65.75 -14.15
N GLU A 262 -1.94 -64.52 -13.62
CA GLU A 262 -2.81 -63.47 -14.17
C GLU A 262 -2.22 -62.87 -15.47
N ARG A 263 -0.88 -62.87 -15.59
CA ARG A 263 -0.18 -62.52 -16.84
C ARG A 263 -0.46 -63.51 -17.97
N ALA A 264 -0.58 -64.80 -17.67
CA ALA A 264 -0.86 -65.84 -18.67
C ALA A 264 -2.28 -65.77 -19.24
N GLN A 265 -3.26 -65.31 -18.45
CA GLN A 265 -4.64 -65.13 -18.92
C GLN A 265 -4.83 -63.89 -19.79
N ARG A 266 -4.13 -62.78 -19.52
CA ARG A 266 -4.22 -61.56 -20.35
C ARG A 266 -3.61 -61.73 -21.74
N GLY A 267 -2.50 -62.46 -21.88
CA GLY A 267 -1.89 -62.72 -23.19
C GLY A 267 -2.75 -63.54 -24.16
N ARG A 268 -3.79 -64.25 -23.69
CA ARG A 268 -4.72 -65.01 -24.53
C ARG A 268 -5.86 -64.18 -25.13
N LYS A 269 -6.20 -63.01 -24.56
CA LYS A 269 -7.30 -62.17 -25.07
C LYS A 269 -6.94 -61.28 -26.25
N ASP A 270 -5.65 -61.00 -26.45
CA ASP A 270 -5.18 -60.13 -27.55
C ASP A 270 -4.91 -60.92 -28.86
N GLN A 271 -5.20 -62.23 -28.89
CA GLN A 271 -5.06 -63.11 -30.07
C GLN A 271 -6.42 -63.59 -30.64
N GLU A 272 -7.49 -62.81 -30.50
CA GLU A 272 -8.74 -63.09 -31.24
C GLU A 272 -8.73 -62.30 -32.56
N PRO A 273 -8.55 -62.95 -33.73
CA PRO A 273 -8.62 -62.28 -35.02
C PRO A 273 -10.05 -61.80 -35.29
N GLY A 274 -10.14 -60.56 -35.77
CA GLY A 274 -11.38 -59.82 -35.96
C GLY A 274 -12.46 -60.59 -36.74
N ARG A 275 -13.63 -60.70 -36.12
CA ARG A 275 -14.88 -60.94 -36.86
C ARG A 275 -15.26 -59.66 -37.59
N GLU A 276 -15.12 -59.69 -38.91
CA GLU A 276 -15.71 -58.74 -39.84
C GLU A 276 -17.23 -58.62 -39.61
N GLY A 277 -17.64 -57.56 -38.92
CA GLY A 277 -19.03 -57.15 -38.84
C GLY A 277 -19.41 -56.34 -40.07
N LYS A 278 -19.92 -57.02 -41.10
CA LYS A 278 -20.73 -56.40 -42.15
C LYS A 278 -22.03 -55.86 -41.55
N GLY A 279 -22.26 -54.55 -41.66
CA GLY A 279 -23.57 -53.91 -41.50
C GLY A 279 -23.53 -52.57 -42.24
N GLN A 280 -24.07 -52.49 -43.46
CA GLN A 280 -25.43 -51.96 -43.70
C GLN A 280 -25.65 -50.70 -42.86
N GLY A 281 -25.42 -49.50 -43.40
CA GLY A 281 -26.26 -48.93 -44.45
C GLY A 281 -27.40 -48.18 -43.78
N ARG A 282 -27.26 -46.86 -43.62
CA ARG A 282 -28.36 -45.90 -43.45
C ARG A 282 -27.85 -44.51 -43.81
N ASP A 283 -28.08 -44.23 -45.08
CA ASP A 283 -28.47 -42.94 -45.61
C ASP A 283 -29.43 -42.22 -44.64
N ASN A 284 -29.13 -40.96 -44.36
CA ASN A 284 -30.08 -39.95 -43.86
C ASN A 284 -29.48 -38.59 -44.26
N GLY A 285 -29.89 -38.15 -45.44
CA GLY A 285 -29.97 -36.73 -45.75
C GLY A 285 -30.93 -36.02 -44.80
N ASP A 286 -30.70 -34.70 -44.70
CA ASP A 286 -31.60 -33.60 -44.28
C ASP A 286 -30.67 -32.57 -43.58
N GLY A 287 -30.38 -31.38 -44.11
CA GLY A 287 -31.22 -30.53 -44.93
C GLY A 287 -31.82 -29.41 -44.08
N HIS A 288 -31.03 -28.44 -43.61
CA HIS A 288 -31.56 -27.08 -43.40
C HIS A 288 -30.51 -25.96 -43.28
N PRO A 289 -30.54 -24.97 -44.18
CA PRO A 289 -29.95 -23.65 -44.00
C PRO A 289 -31.01 -22.58 -43.69
N GLY A 290 -30.59 -21.49 -43.05
CA GLY A 290 -31.37 -20.26 -42.87
C GLY A 290 -31.56 -19.92 -41.39
N LYS A 291 -31.63 -18.68 -40.93
CA LYS A 291 -31.70 -17.30 -41.47
C LYS A 291 -31.17 -16.43 -40.28
N GLY A 292 -30.49 -15.30 -40.40
CA GLY A 292 -30.91 -14.09 -41.12
C GLY A 292 -32.00 -13.32 -40.38
N ARG A 293 -31.64 -12.29 -39.59
CA ARG A 293 -32.40 -11.09 -39.12
C ARG A 293 -31.72 -10.55 -37.84
N GLY A 294 -31.27 -9.30 -37.69
CA GLY A 294 -31.71 -8.04 -38.30
C GLY A 294 -32.90 -7.49 -37.53
N ARG A 295 -32.69 -6.34 -36.84
CA ARG A 295 -33.60 -5.40 -36.12
C ARG A 295 -32.96 -5.04 -34.77
N ASP A 296 -32.94 -3.80 -34.28
CA ASP A 296 -33.26 -2.45 -34.75
C ASP A 296 -32.40 -1.49 -33.91
#